data_AF-A0A1V5ZWL8-F1
#
_entry.id   AF-A0A1V5ZWL8-F1
#
_cell.length_a   1.000
_cell.length_b   1.000
_cell.length_c   1.000
_cell.angle_alpha   90.00
_cell.angle_beta   90.00
_cell.angle_gamma   90.00
#
_symmetry.space_group_name_H-M   'P 1'
#
loop_
_entity.id
_entity.type
_entity.pdbx_description
1 polymer ?
#
loop_
_entity_poly.entity_id
_entity_poly.type
_entity_poly.pdbx_seq_one_letter_code
_entity_poly.pdbx_strand_id
1 'polypeptide(L)'
;MNEIKIMKFIAPKIISINGHPAPCECTDEITCAYCVQASLIGYDKKLKDNDEIKKKLVTQIKRRGIRKVAREINAQASSVQYWFKTENFPQWVLNKYAGCTNENTNTQGA
;
A
#
# COMPACT_ATOMS: atom_id res chain seq x y z
N MET A 1 21.27 10.35 -0.53
CA MET A 1 20.83 9.53 -1.68
C MET A 1 19.91 8.46 -1.13
N ASN A 2 18.62 8.51 -1.46
CA ASN A 2 17.68 7.47 -1.03
C ASN A 2 17.84 6.29 -1.99
N GLU A 3 18.46 5.21 -1.54
CA GLU A 3 18.46 3.95 -2.29
C GLU A 3 17.01 3.51 -2.51
N ILE A 4 16.61 3.44 -3.78
CA ILE A 4 15.36 2.79 -4.17
C ILE A 4 15.57 1.29 -3.94
N LYS A 5 15.21 0.81 -2.75
CA LYS A 5 15.09 -0.63 -2.47
C LYS A 5 13.91 -1.17 -3.27
N ILE A 6 14.18 -1.61 -4.49
CA ILE A 6 13.23 -2.42 -5.26
C ILE A 6 13.06 -3.72 -4.47
N MET A 7 11.90 -3.91 -3.85
CA MET A 7 11.54 -5.19 -3.25
C MET A 7 11.53 -6.23 -4.38
N LYS A 8 12.52 -7.14 -4.38
CA LYS A 8 12.52 -8.28 -5.31
C LYS A 8 11.34 -9.17 -4.94
N PHE A 9 10.36 -9.23 -5.82
CA PHE A 9 9.24 -10.15 -5.71
C PHE A 9 9.57 -11.37 -6.56
N ILE A 10 10.13 -12.40 -5.92
CA ILE A 10 10.22 -13.71 -6.57
C ILE A 10 8.79 -14.24 -6.61
N ALA A 11 8.26 -14.43 -7.82
CA ALA A 11 6.93 -14.98 -7.99
C ALA A 11 6.88 -16.35 -7.27
N PRO A 12 5.94 -16.58 -6.33
CA PRO A 12 5.73 -17.90 -5.76
C PRO A 12 5.52 -18.90 -6.89
N LYS A 13 6.09 -20.12 -6.79
CA LYS A 13 5.82 -21.22 -7.75
C LYS A 13 4.32 -21.54 -7.92
N ILE A 14 3.50 -21.02 -7.01
CA ILE A 14 2.04 -21.15 -6.92
C ILE A 14 1.32 -20.14 -7.83
N ILE A 15 1.99 -19.08 -8.30
CA ILE A 15 1.39 -18.14 -9.26
C ILE A 15 1.48 -18.76 -10.65
N SER A 16 0.31 -19.10 -11.20
CA SER A 16 0.15 -19.49 -12.60
C SER A 16 0.12 -18.24 -13.48
N ILE A 17 1.03 -18.15 -14.44
CA ILE A 17 1.02 -17.11 -15.47
C ILE A 17 0.57 -17.79 -16.76
N ASN A 18 -0.52 -17.31 -17.37
CA ASN A 18 -1.15 -17.91 -18.55
C ASN A 18 -1.55 -19.40 -18.37
N GLY A 19 -1.99 -19.78 -17.17
CA GLY A 19 -2.44 -21.15 -16.89
C GLY A 19 -1.33 -22.17 -16.65
N HIS A 20 -0.05 -21.76 -16.72
CA HIS A 20 1.09 -22.63 -16.42
C HIS A 20 1.83 -22.15 -15.16
N PRO A 21 2.33 -23.07 -14.32
CA PRO A 21 3.20 -22.71 -13.20
C PRO A 21 4.46 -22.02 -13.75
N ALA A 22 4.86 -20.92 -13.12
CA ALA A 22 6.05 -20.19 -13.55
C ALA A 22 7.28 -21.13 -13.53
N PRO A 23 8.02 -21.30 -14.64
CA PRO A 23 9.12 -22.26 -14.75
C PRO A 23 10.42 -21.77 -14.08
N CYS A 24 10.30 -20.89 -13.07
CA CYS A 24 11.42 -20.13 -12.57
C CYS A 24 12.12 -20.85 -11.40
N GLU A 25 13.37 -21.25 -11.62
CA GLU A 25 14.35 -21.59 -10.57
C GLU A 25 15.04 -20.31 -10.03
N CYS A 26 14.28 -19.23 -9.86
CA CYS A 26 14.83 -17.97 -9.38
C CYS A 26 15.19 -18.05 -7.89
N THR A 27 16.35 -17.51 -7.55
CA THR A 27 16.83 -17.30 -6.17
C THR A 27 16.90 -15.79 -5.89
N ASP A 28 17.23 -15.39 -4.66
CA ASP A 28 17.44 -13.96 -4.34
C ASP A 28 18.56 -13.31 -5.19
N GLU A 29 19.47 -14.13 -5.73
CA GLU A 29 20.59 -13.72 -6.59
C GLU A 29 20.23 -13.74 -8.08
N ILE A 30 19.38 -14.70 -8.52
CA ILE A 30 19.03 -14.91 -9.93
C ILE A 30 17.56 -14.56 -10.16
N THR A 31 17.31 -13.48 -10.90
CA THR A 31 15.96 -12.98 -11.19
C THR A 31 15.65 -13.07 -12.68
N CYS A 32 14.65 -13.86 -13.08
CA CYS A 32 14.20 -13.92 -14.47
C CYS A 32 13.29 -12.74 -14.85
N ALA A 33 13.11 -12.50 -16.15
CA ALA A 33 12.26 -11.44 -16.67
C ALA A 33 10.83 -11.47 -16.11
N TYR A 34 10.27 -12.66 -15.85
CA TYR A 34 8.94 -12.82 -15.29
C TYR A 34 8.85 -12.37 -13.82
N CYS A 35 9.86 -12.66 -13.01
CA CYS A 35 9.91 -12.20 -11.61
C CYS A 35 10.06 -10.67 -11.54
N VAL A 36 10.81 -10.07 -12.48
CA VAL A 36 10.89 -8.62 -12.62
C VAL A 36 9.53 -8.02 -12.98
N GLN A 37 8.83 -8.59 -13.96
CA GLN A 37 7.48 -8.14 -14.33
C GLN A 37 6.49 -8.25 -13.17
N ALA A 38 6.48 -9.38 -12.45
CA ALA A 38 5.63 -9.55 -11.27
C ALA A 38 5.96 -8.52 -10.16
N SER A 39 7.24 -8.22 -9.94
CA SER A 39 7.70 -7.19 -9.00
C SER A 39 7.20 -5.80 -9.40
N LEU A 40 7.29 -5.46 -10.69
CA LEU A 40 6.83 -4.19 -11.23
C LEU A 40 5.30 -4.05 -11.11
N ILE A 41 4.54 -5.11 -11.43
CA ILE A 41 3.08 -5.13 -11.28
C ILE A 41 2.69 -4.98 -9.81
N GLY A 42 3.36 -5.70 -8.90
CA GLY A 42 3.14 -5.58 -7.46
C GLY A 42 3.46 -4.17 -6.94
N TYR A 43 4.52 -3.55 -7.45
CA TYR A 43 4.90 -2.19 -7.12
C TYR A 43 3.87 -1.15 -7.63
N ASP A 44 3.42 -1.29 -8.88
CA ASP A 44 2.38 -0.41 -9.47
C ASP A 44 1.05 -0.52 -8.71
N LYS A 45 0.66 -1.74 -8.34
CA LYS A 45 -0.52 -1.96 -7.50
C LYS A 45 -0.37 -1.28 -6.13
N LYS A 46 0.78 -1.43 -5.48
CA LYS A 46 1.06 -0.79 -4.19
C LYS A 46 1.03 0.75 -4.27
N LEU A 47 1.52 1.33 -5.38
CA LEU A 47 1.42 2.77 -5.62
C LEU A 47 -0.04 3.22 -5.75
N LYS A 48 -0.83 2.51 -6.56
CA LYS A 48 -2.26 2.80 -6.73
C LYS A 48 -3.04 2.68 -5.42
N ASP A 49 -2.79 1.63 -4.64
CA ASP A 49 -3.42 1.42 -3.34
C ASP A 49 -3.11 2.57 -2.37
N ASN A 50 -1.83 2.99 -2.31
CA ASN A 50 -1.42 4.15 -1.50
C ASN A 50 -2.12 5.45 -1.92
N ASP A 51 -2.29 5.68 -3.22
CA ASP A 51 -3.00 6.84 -3.75
C ASP A 51 -4.49 6.83 -3.37
N GLU A 52 -5.14 5.68 -3.41
CA GLU A 52 -6.53 5.54 -2.96
C GLU A 52 -6.68 5.79 -1.46
N ILE A 53 -5.79 5.22 -0.64
CA ILE A 53 -5.77 5.45 0.81
C ILE A 53 -5.56 6.93 1.11
N LYS A 54 -4.63 7.58 0.40
CA LYS A 54 -4.37 9.02 0.51
C LYS A 54 -5.63 9.84 0.18
N LYS A 55 -6.34 9.52 -0.90
CA LYS A 55 -7.60 10.18 -1.28
C LYS A 55 -8.69 10.00 -0.21
N LYS A 56 -8.81 8.81 0.37
CA LYS A 56 -9.75 8.53 1.48
C LYS A 56 -9.41 9.36 2.71
N LEU A 57 -8.13 9.42 3.09
CA LEU A 57 -7.66 10.21 4.23
C LEU A 57 -7.95 11.70 4.05
N VAL A 58 -7.64 12.25 2.87
CA VAL A 58 -7.96 13.65 2.53
C VAL A 58 -9.46 13.92 2.65
N THR A 59 -10.29 13.00 2.15
CA THR A 59 -11.76 13.10 2.26
C THR A 59 -12.23 13.08 3.72
N GLN A 60 -11.67 12.20 4.55
CA GLN A 60 -11.99 12.14 5.99
C GLN A 60 -11.58 13.43 6.71
N ILE A 61 -10.40 13.97 6.41
CA ILE A 61 -9.94 15.25 6.98
C ILE A 61 -10.89 16.38 6.60
N LYS A 62 -11.33 16.45 5.33
CA LYS A 62 -12.31 17.44 4.87
C LYS A 62 -13.66 17.30 5.55
N ARG A 63 -14.15 16.07 5.76
CA ARG A 63 -15.47 15.79 6.36
C ARG A 63 -15.50 15.99 7.88
N ARG A 64 -14.47 15.50 8.58
CA ARG A 64 -14.43 15.44 10.05
C ARG A 64 -13.64 16.58 10.68
N GLY A 65 -12.79 17.25 9.91
CA GLY A 65 -11.89 18.29 10.36
C GLY A 65 -10.57 17.74 10.94
N ILE A 66 -9.52 18.55 10.79
CA ILE A 66 -8.13 18.22 11.17
C ILE A 66 -8.01 17.80 12.64
N ARG A 67 -8.66 18.51 13.57
CA ARG A 67 -8.56 18.25 15.01
C ARG A 67 -9.14 16.90 15.44
N LYS A 68 -10.15 16.39 14.71
CA LYS A 68 -10.76 15.09 15.02
C LYS A 68 -9.85 13.97 14.53
N VAL A 69 -9.37 14.07 13.29
CA VAL A 69 -8.40 13.12 12.72
C VAL A 69 -7.11 13.06 13.54
N ALA A 70 -6.58 14.22 13.97
CA ALA A 70 -5.40 14.30 14.81
C ALA A 70 -5.54 13.50 16.12
N ARG A 71 -6.71 13.55 16.77
CA ARG A 71 -7.01 12.74 17.95
C ARG A 71 -7.09 11.25 17.65
N GLU A 72 -7.74 10.86 16.55
CA GLU A 72 -7.85 9.45 16.13
C GLU A 72 -6.48 8.80 15.89
N ILE A 73 -5.53 9.55 15.33
CA ILE A 73 -4.17 9.06 15.04
C ILE A 73 -3.13 9.40 16.11
N ASN A 74 -3.55 9.99 17.24
CA ASN A 74 -2.67 10.44 18.31
C ASN A 74 -1.49 11.32 17.81
N ALA A 75 -1.79 12.29 16.95
CA ALA A 75 -0.83 13.25 16.42
C ALA A 75 -1.23 14.69 16.75
N GLN A 76 -0.27 15.61 16.66
CA GLN A 76 -0.55 17.03 16.81
C GLN A 76 -1.34 17.56 15.62
N ALA A 77 -2.32 18.45 15.86
CA ALA A 77 -3.15 19.02 14.80
C ALA A 77 -2.34 19.82 13.77
N SER A 78 -1.23 20.44 14.19
CA SER A 78 -0.28 21.14 13.31
C SER A 78 0.39 20.19 12.33
N SER A 79 0.80 19.00 12.78
CA SER A 79 1.40 17.97 11.93
C SER A 79 0.41 17.48 10.87
N VAL A 80 -0.83 17.22 11.27
CA VAL A 80 -1.90 16.82 10.33
C VAL A 80 -2.22 17.93 9.34
N GLN A 81 -2.24 19.19 9.79
CA GLN A 81 -2.43 20.34 8.91
C GLN A 81 -1.29 20.47 7.89
N TYR A 82 -0.05 20.26 8.32
CA TYR A 82 1.12 20.25 7.45
C TYR A 82 1.00 19.15 6.39
N TRP A 83 0.78 17.90 6.81
CA TRP A 83 0.62 16.76 5.89
C TRP A 83 -0.51 16.94 4.89
N PHE A 84 -1.63 17.54 5.34
CA PHE A 84 -2.75 17.87 4.48
C PHE A 84 -2.40 18.94 3.45
N LYS A 85 -1.66 19.99 3.83
CA LYS A 85 -1.23 21.05 2.91
C LYS A 85 -0.19 20.58 1.91
N THR A 86 0.78 19.79 2.35
CA THR A 86 1.86 19.27 1.48
C THR A 86 1.46 18.00 0.74
N GLU A 87 0.26 17.49 1.00
CA GLU A 87 -0.21 16.17 0.57
C GLU A 87 0.83 15.06 0.82
N ASN A 88 1.58 15.15 1.92
CA ASN A 88 2.64 14.21 2.24
C ASN A 88 2.35 13.60 3.60
N PHE A 89 1.81 12.38 3.59
CA PHE A 89 1.40 11.67 4.79
C PHE A 89 2.44 10.61 5.15
N PRO A 90 2.82 10.49 6.43
CA PRO A 90 3.70 9.41 6.87
C PRO A 90 3.08 8.04 6.59
N GLN A 91 3.91 7.06 6.22
CA GLN A 91 3.45 5.72 5.86
C GLN A 91 2.66 5.04 7.00
N TRP A 92 3.03 5.26 8.26
CA TRP A 92 2.31 4.71 9.40
C TRP A 92 0.88 5.27 9.53
N VAL A 93 0.65 6.51 9.10
CA VAL A 93 -0.69 7.12 9.05
C VAL A 93 -1.50 6.45 7.94
N LEU A 94 -0.93 6.31 6.74
CA LEU A 94 -1.59 5.62 5.62
C LEU A 94 -1.98 4.19 6.00
N ASN A 95 -1.08 3.44 6.65
CA ASN A 95 -1.34 2.07 7.08
C ASN A 95 -2.51 1.97 8.07
N LYS A 96 -2.68 2.95 8.97
CA LYS A 96 -3.81 2.98 9.91
C LYS A 96 -5.17 3.14 9.19
N TYR A 97 -5.19 3.81 8.05
CA TYR A 97 -6.39 3.94 7.21
C TYR A 97 -6.50 2.85 6.14
N ALA A 98 -5.41 2.13 5.84
CA ALA A 98 -5.42 0.92 5.01
C ALA A 98 -6.13 -0.25 5.71
N GLY A 99 -6.05 -0.33 7.05
CA GLY A 99 -6.74 -1.37 7.84
C GLY A 99 -8.27 -1.23 7.83
N CYS A 100 -8.80 -0.02 7.63
CA CYS A 100 -10.25 0.21 7.60
C CYS A 100 -10.94 -0.26 6.31
N THR A 101 -10.22 -0.79 5.32
CA THR A 101 -10.83 -1.37 4.11
C THR A 101 -11.08 -2.87 4.21
N ASN A 102 -10.55 -3.55 5.23
CA ASN A 102 -10.66 -5.02 5.35
C ASN A 102 -11.76 -5.51 6.32
N GLU A 103 -12.49 -4.62 6.99
CA GLU A 103 -13.54 -5.02 7.95
C GLU A 103 -14.93 -5.27 7.32
N ASN A 104 -15.10 -5.20 5.99
CA ASN A 104 -16.40 -5.44 5.34
C ASN A 104 -16.43 -6.61 4.35
N THR A 105 -15.50 -7.56 4.42
CA THR A 105 -15.60 -8.83 3.69
C THR A 105 -15.25 -10.01 4.57
N ASN A 106 -16.18 -10.39 5.45
CA ASN A 106 -16.47 -11.76 5.86
C ASN A 106 -17.88 -11.76 6.46
N THR A 107 -18.89 -11.89 5.60
CA THR A 107 -19.68 -13.12 5.41
C THR A 107 -20.53 -13.48 6.63
N GLN A 108 -21.80 -13.05 6.55
CA GLN A 108 -22.93 -13.92 6.86
C GLN A 108 -22.68 -15.29 6.19
N GLY A 109 -22.73 -16.37 6.95
CA GLY A 109 -22.62 -17.73 6.39
C GLY A 109 -21.93 -18.73 7.31
N ALA A 110 -22.61 -19.13 8.38
CA ALA A 110 -22.57 -20.48 8.95
C ALA A 110 -23.88 -20.70 9.72
#